data_AF-A0A1F5FL37-F1
#
_entry.id   AF-A0A1F5FL37-F1
#
_cell.length_a   1.000
_cell.length_b   1.000
_cell.length_c   1.000
_cell.angle_alpha   90.00
_cell.angle_beta   90.00
_cell.angle_gamma   90.00
#
_symmetry.space_group_name_H-M   'P 1'
#
loop_
_entity.id
_entity.type
_entity.pdbx_description
1 polymer ?
#
loop_
_entity_poly.entity_id
_entity_poly.type
_entity_poly.pdbx_seq_one_letter_code
_entity_poly.pdbx_strand_id
1 'polypeptide(L)' 'MLSPALISELQQILISDFGINADLKETTNIGNSLAKYFEILININKNEKPQVPTKKRNY' A
#
# COMPACT_ATOMS: atom_id res chain seq x y z
N MET A 1 -7.24 2.85 9.03
CA MET A 1 -8.49 2.47 8.34
C MET A 1 -8.52 3.18 7.00
N LEU A 2 -8.88 2.48 5.93
CA LEU A 2 -9.08 3.09 4.61
C LEU A 2 -10.30 4.01 4.65
N SER A 3 -10.25 5.13 3.90
CA SER A 3 -11.40 6.04 3.83
C SER A 3 -12.53 5.43 2.99
N PRO A 4 -13.80 5.78 3.26
CA PRO A 4 -14.93 5.31 2.46
C PRO A 4 -14.81 5.62 0.96
N ALA A 5 -14.24 6.79 0.61
CA ALA A 5 -14.00 7.18 -0.77
C ALA A 5 -13.02 6.24 -1.48
N LEU A 6 -11.90 5.90 -0.83
CA LEU A 6 -10.91 4.97 -1.38
C LEU A 6 -11.50 3.56 -1.59
N ILE A 7 -12.38 3.12 -0.68
CA ILE A 7 -13.06 1.84 -0.84
C ILE A 7 -14.02 1.88 -2.03
N SER A 8 -14.76 2.98 -2.22
CA SER A 8 -15.64 3.13 -3.39
C SER A 8 -14.86 3.16 -4.71
N GLU A 9 -13.72 3.84 -4.75
CA GLU A 9 -12.85 3.87 -5.93
C GLU A 9 -12.27 2.49 -6.23
N LEU A 10 -11.80 1.78 -5.21
CA LEU A 10 -11.30 0.41 -5.36
C LEU A 10 -12.39 -0.52 -5.90
N GLN A 11 -13.62 -0.40 -5.39
CA GLN A 11 -14.75 -1.19 -5.88
C GLN A 11 -15.03 -0.91 -7.36
N GLN A 12 -14.96 0.36 -7.78
CA GLN A 12 -15.13 0.74 -9.20
C GLN A 12 -14.02 0.17 -10.08
N ILE A 13 -12.76 0.20 -9.63
CA ILE A 13 -11.63 -0.38 -10.36
C ILE A 13 -11.81 -1.90 -10.52
N LEU A 14 -12.20 -2.59 -9.44
CA LEU A 14 -12.44 -4.04 -9.47
C LEU A 14 -13.52 -4.42 -10.49
N ILE A 15 -14.59 -3.63 -10.59
CA ILE A 15 -15.67 -3.87 -11.56
C ILE A 15 -15.23 -3.50 -12.98
N SER A 16 -14.68 -2.28 -13.17
CA SER A 16 -14.33 -1.73 -14.47
C SER A 16 -13.24 -2.53 -15.19
N ASP A 17 -12.16 -2.84 -14.47
CA ASP A 17 -10.92 -3.31 -15.09
C ASP A 17 -10.81 -4.83 -15.02
N PHE A 18 -11.47 -5.46 -14.04
CA PHE A 18 -11.37 -6.90 -13.77
C PHE A 18 -12.71 -7.64 -13.84
N GLY A 19 -13.84 -6.93 -13.95
CA GLY A 19 -15.18 -7.55 -13.95
C GLY A 19 -15.57 -8.18 -12.61
N ILE A 20 -14.90 -7.82 -11.50
CA ILE A 20 -15.13 -8.39 -10.18
C ILE A 20 -16.13 -7.51 -9.42
N ASN A 21 -17.32 -8.06 -9.15
CA ASN A 21 -18.32 -7.42 -8.31
C ASN A 21 -18.12 -7.83 -6.84
N ALA A 22 -17.15 -7.21 -6.17
CA ALA A 22 -16.86 -7.44 -4.76
C ALA A 22 -17.78 -6.61 -3.86
N ASP A 23 -18.23 -7.19 -2.75
CA ASP A 23 -18.99 -6.45 -1.74
C ASP A 23 -18.10 -5.47 -0.94
N LEU A 24 -18.71 -4.66 -0.06
CA LEU A 24 -17.97 -3.68 0.74
C LEU A 24 -16.90 -4.33 1.64
N LYS A 25 -17.21 -5.50 2.20
CA LYS A 25 -16.32 -6.23 3.12
C LYS A 25 -15.15 -6.82 2.35
N GLU A 26 -15.40 -7.43 1.21
CA GLU A 26 -14.39 -7.96 0.29
C GLU A 26 -13.47 -6.85 -0.22
N THR A 27 -14.04 -5.75 -0.70
CA THR A 27 -13.29 -4.58 -1.17
C THR A 27 -12.39 -4.02 -0.06
N THR A 28 -12.92 -3.92 1.17
CA THR A 28 -12.14 -3.50 2.34
C THR A 28 -11.00 -4.46 2.65
N ASN A 29 -11.23 -5.78 2.57
CA ASN A 29 -10.20 -6.80 2.79
C ASN A 29 -9.09 -6.75 1.73
N ILE A 30 -9.47 -6.53 0.46
CA ILE A 30 -8.53 -6.35 -0.65
C ILE A 30 -7.69 -5.11 -0.40
N GLY A 31 -8.32 -3.97 -0.12
CA GLY A 31 -7.61 -2.71 0.16
C GLY A 31 -6.64 -2.84 1.34
N ASN A 32 -7.06 -3.48 2.42
CA ASN A 32 -6.19 -3.71 3.59
C ASN A 32 -5.01 -4.64 3.25
N SER A 33 -5.23 -5.65 2.41
CA SER A 33 -4.16 -6.56 1.96
C SER A 33 -3.14 -5.82 1.09
N LEU A 34 -3.61 -4.97 0.17
CA LEU A 34 -2.75 -4.11 -0.65
C LEU A 34 -1.92 -3.16 0.21
N ALA A 35 -2.54 -2.50 1.20
CA ALA A 35 -1.84 -1.60 2.11
C ALA A 35 -0.70 -2.32 2.86
N LYS A 36 -0.97 -3.51 3.42
CA LYS A 36 0.04 -4.34 4.08
C LYS A 36 1.16 -4.76 3.14
N TYR A 37 0.83 -5.11 1.90
CA TYR A 37 1.82 -5.46 0.89
C TYR A 37 2.75 -4.28 0.59
N PHE A 38 2.20 -3.07 0.40
CA PHE A 38 3.01 -1.86 0.21
C PHE A 38 3.87 -1.53 1.44
N GLU A 39 3.38 -1.73 2.66
CA GLU A 39 4.20 -1.56 3.88
C GLU A 39 5.41 -2.49 3.89
N ILE A 40 5.23 -3.76 3.49
CA ILE A 40 6.33 -4.72 3.37
C ILE A 40 7.35 -4.24 2.33
N LEU A 41 6.90 -3.81 1.15
CA LEU A 41 7.78 -3.29 0.10
C LEU A 41 8.55 -2.04 0.56
N ILE A 42 7.89 -1.13 1.26
CA ILE A 42 8.52 0.06 1.84
C ILE A 42 9.59 -0.34 2.85
N ASN A 43 9.31 -1.33 3.71
CA ASN A 43 10.26 -1.80 4.72
C ASN A 43 11.47 -2.49 4.08
N ILE A 44 11.27 -3.30 3.04
CA ILE A 44 12.37 -3.89 2.25
C ILE A 44 13.23 -2.78 1.67
N ASN A 45 12.64 -1.83 0.93
CA ASN A 45 13.37 -0.72 0.32
C ASN A 45 14.09 0.17 1.36
N LYS A 46 13.51 0.37 2.54
CA LYS A 46 14.16 1.09 3.65
C LYS A 46 15.36 0.33 4.23
N ASN A 47 15.28 -1.00 4.33
CA ASN A 47 16.35 -1.86 4.82
C ASN A 47 17.45 -2.08 3.76
N GLU A 48 17.11 -1.98 2.48
CA GLU A 48 18.06 -2.04 1.36
C GLU A 48 18.75 -0.71 1.07
N LYS A 49 18.23 0.43 1.55
CA LYS A 49 19.00 1.67 1.55
C LYS A 49 20.15 1.48 2.54
N PRO A 50 21.42 1.40 2.09
CA PRO A 50 22.53 1.47 3.03
C PRO A 50 22.34 2.75 3.84
N GLN A 51 22.32 2.62 5.17
CA GLN A 51 22.63 3.75 6.02
C GLN A 51 24.02 4.20 5.59
N VAL A 52 24.12 5.15 4.66
CA VAL A 52 25.40 5.75 4.33
C VAL A 52 25.81 6.40 5.64
N PRO A 53 26.88 5.93 6.31
CA PRO A 53 27.35 6.60 7.50
C PRO A 53 27.78 7.98 7.03
N THR A 54 27.01 9.01 7.37
CA THR A 54 27.44 10.38 7.26
C THR A 54 28.65 10.51 8.18
N LYS A 55 29.85 10.31 7.62
CA LYS A 55 31.11 10.64 8.28
C LYS A 55 30.96 12.09 8.74
N LYS A 56 30.84 12.29 10.06
CA LYS A 56 31.03 13.59 10.68
C LYS A 56 32.39 14.09 10.22
N ARG A 57 32.41 15.07 9.31
CA ARG A 57 33.59 15.90 9.09
C ARG A 57 33.63 16.83 10.29
N ASN A 58 34.41 16.44 11.31
CA ASN A 58 34.90 17.41 12.28
C ASN A 58 35.92 18.27 11.54
N TYR A 59 35.57 19.53 11.29
CA TYR A 59 36.52 20.61 11.02
C TYR A 59 36.87 21.27 12.35
#